data_AF-A0A8J8CE24-F1
#
_entry.id   AF-A0A8J8CE24-F1
#
_cell.length_a   1.000
_cell.length_b   1.000
_cell.length_c   1.000
_cell.angle_alpha   90.00
_cell.angle_beta   90.00
_cell.angle_gamma   90.00
#
_symmetry.space_group_name_H-M   'P 1'
#
loop_
_entity.id
_entity.type
_entity.pdbx_description
1 polymer ?
#
loop_
_entity_poly.entity_id
_entity_poly.type
_entity_poly.pdbx_seq_one_letter_code
_entity_poly.pdbx_strand_id
1 'polypeptide(L)'
;MTTDVHQLDDGAWISVNDSREVNVSDLWLLAQTDFCGCELTDFLAEGFVKVGVDYPNIEARIAGQCIACGESGVTDWLTVGRVVDPDSGEFYGVVHESVHFPGKHAADGDSE
;
A
#
# COMPACT_ATOMS: atom_id res chain seq x y z
N MET A 1 -12.91 -8.55 16.07
CA MET A 1 -11.81 -7.83 16.77
C MET A 1 -11.36 -6.63 15.92
N THR A 2 -10.46 -5.76 16.39
CA THR A 2 -9.88 -4.70 15.54
C THR A 2 -8.62 -5.26 14.89
N THR A 3 -8.47 -5.12 13.57
CA THR A 3 -7.26 -5.53 12.85
C THR A 3 -6.08 -4.66 13.27
N ASP A 4 -5.02 -5.27 13.80
CA ASP A 4 -3.79 -4.56 14.14
C ASP A 4 -2.87 -4.51 12.92
N VAL A 5 -2.40 -3.31 12.57
CA VAL A 5 -1.52 -3.08 11.42
C VAL A 5 -0.43 -2.11 11.80
N HIS A 6 0.82 -2.49 11.55
CA HIS A 6 1.98 -1.64 11.81
C HIS A 6 3.15 -1.98 10.88
N GLN A 7 4.09 -1.05 10.73
CA GLN A 7 5.33 -1.25 9.97
C GLN A 7 6.35 -2.03 10.81
N LEU A 8 7.18 -2.81 10.13
CA LEU A 8 8.32 -3.53 10.70
C LEU A 8 9.59 -3.22 9.91
N ASP A 9 10.75 -3.46 10.54
CA ASP A 9 12.07 -3.39 9.93
C ASP A 9 12.31 -2.08 9.16
N ASP A 10 12.11 -0.93 9.83
CA ASP A 10 12.24 0.42 9.25
C ASP A 10 11.40 0.64 7.98
N GLY A 11 10.19 0.06 7.95
CA GLY A 11 9.26 0.19 6.83
C GLY A 11 9.50 -0.82 5.71
N ALA A 12 10.33 -1.84 5.91
CA ALA A 12 10.53 -2.90 4.93
C ALA A 12 9.37 -3.92 4.89
N TRP A 13 8.56 -4.00 5.95
CA TRP A 13 7.44 -4.94 6.04
C TRP A 13 6.20 -4.30 6.64
N ILE A 14 5.03 -4.80 6.24
CA ILE A 14 3.76 -4.57 6.94
C ILE A 14 3.43 -5.83 7.73
N SER A 15 3.18 -5.62 9.03
CA SER A 15 2.59 -6.61 9.92
C SER A 15 1.07 -6.47 9.91
N VAL A 16 0.37 -7.60 9.79
CA VAL A 16 -1.09 -7.67 10.01
C VAL A 16 -1.35 -8.75 11.03
N ASN A 17 -1.98 -8.38 12.16
CA ASN A 17 -2.23 -9.30 13.28
C ASN A 17 -0.96 -10.08 13.71
N ASP A 18 0.15 -9.36 13.88
CA ASP A 18 1.47 -9.87 14.29
C ASP A 18 2.18 -10.82 13.30
N SER A 19 1.64 -10.98 12.08
CA SER A 19 2.26 -11.74 10.98
C SER A 19 2.86 -10.81 9.93
N ARG A 20 4.03 -11.17 9.38
CA ARG A 20 4.66 -10.46 8.25
C ARG A 20 3.96 -10.84 6.95
N GLU A 21 3.21 -9.89 6.38
CA GLU A 21 2.35 -10.18 5.22
C GLU A 21 2.81 -9.50 3.92
N VAL A 22 3.28 -8.25 3.98
CA VAL A 22 3.65 -7.47 2.78
C VAL A 22 5.07 -6.95 2.90
N ASN A 23 5.88 -7.07 1.85
CA ASN A 23 7.27 -6.60 1.81
C ASN A 23 7.50 -5.55 0.71
N VAL A 24 8.57 -4.77 0.86
CA VAL A 24 9.00 -3.72 -0.08
C VAL A 24 9.82 -4.22 -1.28
N SER A 25 9.58 -5.41 -1.83
CA SER A 25 10.38 -5.89 -2.97
C SER A 25 9.58 -6.07 -4.27
N ASP A 26 8.28 -5.82 -4.21
CA ASP A 26 7.38 -6.04 -5.34
C ASP A 26 7.33 -4.84 -6.28
N LEU A 27 7.19 -5.13 -7.57
CA LEU A 27 6.90 -4.15 -8.60
C LEU A 27 5.39 -4.02 -8.74
N TRP A 28 4.89 -2.78 -8.74
CA TRP A 28 3.47 -2.46 -8.81
C TRP A 28 3.15 -1.77 -10.13
N LEU A 29 2.00 -2.12 -10.72
CA LEU A 29 1.43 -1.38 -11.83
C LEU A 29 0.41 -0.38 -11.32
N LEU A 30 0.78 0.91 -11.29
CA LEU A 30 -0.11 1.96 -10.81
C LEU A 30 -0.73 2.73 -11.97
N ALA A 31 -2.02 2.99 -11.89
CA ALA A 31 -2.76 3.82 -12.84
C ALA A 31 -3.33 5.05 -12.16
N GLN A 32 -3.60 6.10 -12.96
CA GLN A 32 -4.21 7.35 -12.49
C GLN A 32 -3.43 7.98 -11.33
N THR A 33 -2.11 7.98 -11.43
CA THR A 33 -1.25 8.54 -10.39
C THR A 33 -0.84 9.96 -10.73
N ASP A 34 -0.76 10.82 -9.72
CA ASP A 34 -0.05 12.11 -9.82
C ASP A 34 1.47 11.95 -9.57
N PHE A 35 1.94 10.71 -9.40
CA PHE A 35 3.32 10.37 -9.08
C PHE A 35 4.29 10.72 -10.21
N CYS A 36 3.94 10.37 -11.45
CA CYS A 36 4.72 10.73 -12.63
C CYS A 36 3.80 10.85 -13.87
N GLY A 37 4.32 11.40 -14.97
CA GLY A 37 3.56 11.60 -16.21
C GLY A 37 3.37 10.35 -17.07
N CYS A 38 3.65 9.15 -16.57
CA CYS A 38 3.45 7.89 -17.29
C CYS A 38 1.97 7.50 -17.28
N GLU A 39 1.47 6.89 -18.37
CA GLU A 39 0.09 6.39 -18.43
C GLU A 39 -0.15 5.28 -17.40
N LEU A 40 0.80 4.35 -17.31
CA LEU A 40 0.95 3.38 -16.24
C LEU A 40 2.34 3.51 -15.64
N THR A 41 2.42 3.49 -14.32
CA THR A 41 3.67 3.60 -13.58
C THR A 41 4.12 2.22 -13.14
N ASP A 42 5.21 1.73 -13.71
CA ASP A 42 5.96 0.58 -13.19
C ASP A 42 6.69 1.02 -11.91
N PHE A 43 6.04 0.91 -10.76
CA PHE A 43 6.48 1.46 -9.49
C PHE A 43 7.23 0.40 -8.67
N LEU A 44 8.52 0.63 -8.45
CA LEU A 44 9.34 -0.16 -7.53
C LEU A 44 9.12 0.37 -6.12
N ALA A 45 8.53 -0.46 -5.25
CA ALA A 45 8.41 -0.15 -3.83
C ALA A 45 9.78 -0.22 -3.15
N GLU A 46 10.08 0.74 -2.28
CA GLU A 46 11.36 0.81 -1.56
C GLU A 46 11.18 0.92 -0.04
N GLY A 47 10.03 1.45 0.42
CA GLY A 47 9.76 1.65 1.84
C GLY A 47 8.29 1.98 2.13
N PHE A 48 7.69 1.37 3.15
CA PHE A 48 6.39 1.80 3.68
C PHE A 48 6.54 3.04 4.55
N VAL A 49 5.84 4.11 4.21
CA VAL A 49 5.89 5.41 4.91
C VAL A 49 4.78 5.52 5.95
N LYS A 50 3.56 5.08 5.60
CA LYS A 50 2.39 5.08 6.49
C LYS A 50 1.57 3.82 6.21
N VAL A 51 0.95 3.27 7.25
CA VAL A 51 -0.02 2.16 7.13
C VAL A 51 -1.31 2.54 7.82
N GLY A 52 -2.42 1.98 7.36
CA GLY A 52 -3.76 2.29 7.85
C GLY A 52 -4.75 1.18 7.51
N VAL A 53 -5.91 1.25 8.16
CA VAL A 53 -7.03 0.32 7.94
C VAL A 53 -8.24 1.16 7.50
N ASP A 54 -8.67 0.95 6.26
CA ASP A 54 -9.98 1.41 5.76
C ASP A 54 -10.83 0.18 5.50
N TYR A 55 -11.46 -0.34 6.56
CA TYR A 55 -12.05 -1.68 6.55
C TYR A 55 -12.95 -1.91 5.32
N PRO A 56 -12.75 -3.02 4.57
CA PRO A 56 -11.89 -4.17 4.89
C PRO A 56 -10.44 -4.05 4.39
N ASN A 57 -10.08 -2.92 3.77
CA ASN A 57 -8.79 -2.71 3.14
C ASN A 57 -7.71 -2.37 4.17
N ILE A 58 -6.55 -2.97 3.96
CA ILE A 58 -5.29 -2.54 4.55
C ILE A 58 -4.59 -1.69 3.51
N GLU A 59 -4.24 -0.48 3.89
CA GLU A 59 -3.70 0.53 2.98
C GLU A 59 -2.34 1.02 3.45
N ALA A 60 -1.50 1.39 2.50
CA ALA A 60 -0.19 1.95 2.78
C ALA A 60 0.14 3.11 1.84
N ARG A 61 0.97 4.02 2.33
CA ARG A 61 1.71 4.98 1.50
C ARG A 61 3.13 4.47 1.33
N ILE A 62 3.59 4.39 0.10
CA ILE A 62 4.83 3.69 -0.25
C ILE A 62 5.80 4.68 -0.90
N ALA A 63 7.00 4.78 -0.36
CA ALA A 63 8.12 5.45 -1.01
C ALA A 63 8.73 4.52 -2.07
N GLY A 64 9.08 5.08 -3.22
CA GLY A 64 9.69 4.31 -4.30
C GLY A 64 9.92 5.15 -5.55
N GLN A 65 10.12 4.46 -6.68
CA GLN A 65 10.42 5.10 -7.95
C GLN A 65 9.75 4.42 -9.15
N CYS A 66 9.45 5.20 -10.18
CA CYS A 66 9.05 4.64 -11.47
C CYS A 66 10.29 4.15 -12.21
N ILE A 67 10.35 2.86 -12.54
CA ILE A 67 11.51 2.31 -13.25
C ILE A 67 11.57 2.73 -14.72
N ALA A 68 10.45 3.18 -15.29
CA ALA A 68 10.37 3.62 -16.68
C ALA A 68 10.95 5.02 -16.91
N CYS A 69 10.63 5.98 -16.02
CA CYS A 69 11.08 7.38 -16.17
C CYS A 69 12.09 7.84 -15.10
N GLY A 70 12.25 7.08 -14.01
CA GLY A 70 13.18 7.38 -12.92
C GLY A 70 12.68 8.38 -11.88
N GLU A 71 11.43 8.85 -11.97
CA GLU A 71 10.84 9.74 -10.96
C GLU A 71 10.67 9.01 -9.63
N SER A 72 11.02 9.66 -8.52
CA SER A 72 10.93 9.12 -7.17
C SER A 72 9.92 9.91 -6.34
N GLY A 73 9.25 9.26 -5.40
CA GLY A 73 8.26 9.94 -4.58
C GLY A 73 7.59 9.00 -3.57
N VAL A 74 6.47 9.47 -3.02
CA VAL A 74 5.60 8.68 -2.14
C VAL A 74 4.23 8.61 -2.76
N THR A 75 3.66 7.41 -2.84
CA THR A 75 2.29 7.23 -3.33
C THR A 75 1.27 7.91 -2.41
N ASP A 76 0.09 8.18 -2.96
CA ASP A 76 -1.11 8.24 -2.15
C ASP A 76 -1.43 6.85 -1.56
N TRP A 77 -2.58 6.70 -0.90
CA TRP A 77 -2.92 5.44 -0.25
C TRP A 77 -3.20 4.36 -1.25
N LEU A 78 -2.53 3.23 -1.07
CA LEU A 78 -2.61 2.07 -1.92
C LEU A 78 -3.12 0.88 -1.10
N THR A 79 -4.17 0.22 -1.56
CA THR A 79 -4.61 -1.03 -0.95
C THR A 79 -3.55 -2.12 -1.17
N VAL A 80 -3.01 -2.66 -0.08
CA VAL A 80 -2.01 -3.73 -0.11
C VAL A 80 -2.61 -5.11 0.17
N GLY A 81 -3.81 -5.13 0.73
CA GLY A 81 -4.54 -6.36 1.00
C GLY A 81 -5.80 -6.09 1.81
N ARG A 82 -6.42 -7.14 2.31
CA ARG A 82 -7.70 -7.06 3.01
C ARG A 82 -7.78 -8.06 4.15
N VAL A 83 -8.48 -7.68 5.22
CA VAL A 83 -8.95 -8.60 6.26
C VAL A 83 -10.47 -8.54 6.25
N VAL A 84 -11.08 -9.52 5.59
CA VAL A 84 -12.54 -9.52 5.32
C VAL A 84 -13.31 -9.90 6.58
N ASP A 85 -12.87 -10.96 7.25
CA ASP A 85 -13.46 -11.40 8.51
C ASP A 85 -12.53 -11.00 9.68
N PRO A 86 -12.94 -10.02 10.51
CA PRO A 86 -12.15 -9.57 11.64
C PRO A 86 -12.10 -10.57 12.80
N ASP A 87 -12.88 -11.66 12.75
CA ASP A 87 -12.83 -12.72 13.75
C ASP A 87 -11.85 -13.83 13.34
N SER A 88 -11.73 -14.14 12.04
CA SER A 88 -10.66 -15.01 11.54
C SER A 88 -9.30 -14.29 11.52
N GLY A 89 -9.32 -12.98 11.22
CA GLY A 89 -8.12 -12.17 11.07
C GLY A 89 -7.27 -12.54 9.84
N GLU A 90 -7.82 -13.32 8.91
CA GLU A 90 -7.10 -13.79 7.73
C GLU A 90 -6.80 -12.63 6.77
N PHE A 91 -5.53 -12.50 6.40
CA PHE A 91 -5.07 -11.52 5.44
C PHE A 91 -5.09 -12.08 4.02
N TYR A 92 -5.61 -11.27 3.10
CA TYR A 92 -5.60 -11.54 1.66
C TYR A 92 -4.85 -10.42 0.95
N GLY A 93 -3.62 -10.73 0.52
CA GLY A 93 -2.79 -9.81 -0.26
C GLY A 93 -3.38 -9.56 -1.65
N VAL A 94 -3.11 -8.37 -2.19
CA VAL A 94 -3.43 -8.07 -3.58
C VAL A 94 -2.45 -8.78 -4.53
N VAL A 95 -2.82 -8.86 -5.81
CA VAL A 95 -1.90 -9.32 -6.85
C VAL A 95 -1.13 -8.12 -7.37
N HIS A 96 0.16 -8.00 -7.06
CA HIS A 96 1.02 -6.86 -7.43
C HIS A 96 1.05 -6.58 -8.94
N GLU A 97 0.98 -7.64 -9.76
CA GLU A 97 0.97 -7.57 -11.22
C GLU A 97 -0.36 -7.06 -11.81
N SER A 98 -1.40 -6.91 -10.99
CA SER A 98 -2.64 -6.27 -11.42
C SER A 98 -2.53 -4.75 -11.38
N VAL A 99 -3.47 -4.05 -12.04
CA VAL A 99 -3.49 -2.59 -12.04
C VAL A 99 -4.10 -2.09 -10.72
N HIS A 100 -3.36 -1.23 -10.03
CA HIS A 100 -3.79 -0.61 -8.77
C HIS A 100 -3.97 0.89 -8.93
N PHE A 101 -4.84 1.45 -8.10
CA PHE A 101 -5.23 2.85 -8.15
C PHE A 101 -4.96 3.48 -6.78
N PRO A 102 -3.83 4.20 -6.62
CA PRO A 102 -3.62 5.02 -5.43
C PRO A 102 -4.74 6.04 -5.27
N GLY A 103 -5.18 6.29 -4.04
CA GLY A 103 -6.28 7.20 -3.76
C GLY A 103 -6.21 7.83 -2.38
N LYS A 104 -7.22 8.63 -2.06
CA LYS A 104 -7.35 9.25 -0.74
C LYS A 104 -7.89 8.22 0.26
N HIS A 105 -7.25 8.12 1.42
CA HIS A 105 -7.77 7.33 2.53
C HIS A 105 -9.00 8.00 3.11
N ALA A 106 -10.06 7.23 3.35
CA ALA A 106 -11.31 7.76 3.86
C ALA A 106 -11.14 8.49 5.21
N ALA A 107 -10.25 8.00 6.09
CA ALA A 107 -10.02 8.62 7.40
C ALA A 107 -9.14 9.89 7.37
N ASP A 108 -8.42 10.15 6.27
CA ASP A 108 -7.66 11.40 6.11
C ASP A 108 -8.57 12.57 5.64
N GLY A 109 -9.84 12.30 5.29
CA GLY A 109 -10.83 13.29 4.83
C GLY A 109 -11.51 14.12 5.92
N ASP A 110 -11.18 13.91 7.20
CA ASP A 110 -11.73 14.67 8.34
C ASP A 110 -10.78 15.80 8.82
N SER A 111 -9.77 16.14 8.01
CA SER A 111 -8.82 17.23 8.28
C SER A 111 -8.85 18.28 7.16
N GLU A 112 -9.97 18.99 7.01
CA GLU A 112 -10.06 20.28 6.30
C GLU A 112 -10.62 21.37 7.24
#